data_AF-A0A4R6WLY2-F1
#
_entry.id   AF-A0A4R6WLY2-F1
#
_cell.length_a   1.000
_cell.length_b   1.000
_cell.length_c   1.000
_cell.angle_alpha   90.00
_cell.angle_beta   90.00
_cell.angle_gamma   90.00
#
_symmetry.space_group_name_H-M   'P 1'
#
loop_
_entity.id
_entity.type
_entity.pdbx_description
1 polymer ?
#
loop_
_entity_poly.entity_id
_entity_poly.type
_entity_poly.pdbx_seq_one_letter_code
_entity_poly.pdbx_strand_id
1 'polypeptide(L)'
;MNSRRQFITQLSLVGGGMLLSNTLSAHTTSASFKKIGVIGLDTSHSEMFTKDINQGSLSNRGYRVVAAYPHGSPDIPSALEMKPRITQAMRDMGVEIVDSIAALLQKVDYILLESNDGRVHLDQATQVIKAGKPLFVDKPMAEDLSKVKAIFELAHQHKVPIFSSSSLRYDQLVREVRGGKIGKVLGADVYTPAEIEPHHIDQAWYMIHGIEMLFTVMGTGCKEVYRVFHPDFEQVIGVWNDGRTGTVRGIRKGASNIAGIAFGETGISPLGPFSGYGPLVSEILTFFDTGKAPVPAAETIEIFQFMEAAQRSSKTGGTVSLHTVQNL
;
A
#
# COMPACT_ATOMS: atom_id res chain seq x y z
N MET A 1 -14.57 -51.20 -51.64
CA MET A 1 -13.37 -52.04 -51.86
C MET A 1 -12.39 -51.70 -50.74
N ASN A 2 -12.48 -52.26 -49.54
CA ASN A 2 -12.27 -53.63 -49.09
C ASN A 2 -10.87 -54.23 -49.37
N SER A 3 -10.26 -54.66 -48.26
CA SER A 3 -9.06 -55.52 -48.10
C SER A 3 -7.71 -54.90 -48.47
N ARG A 4 -6.77 -54.78 -47.52
CA ARG A 4 -5.99 -55.86 -46.85
C ARG A 4 -5.28 -56.76 -47.86
N ARG A 5 -3.96 -56.58 -47.94
CA ARG A 5 -2.90 -57.55 -48.26
C ARG A 5 -1.60 -56.72 -48.11
N GLN A 6 -0.62 -57.04 -47.27
CA GLN A 6 -0.05 -58.37 -47.05
C GLN A 6 0.49 -58.51 -45.63
N PHE A 7 0.45 -59.76 -45.18
CA PHE A 7 0.85 -60.27 -43.88
C PHE A 7 2.13 -61.10 -44.09
N ILE A 8 3.16 -60.78 -43.30
CA ILE A 8 4.16 -61.64 -42.63
C ILE A 8 4.77 -62.84 -43.38
N THR A 9 6.12 -62.85 -43.46
CA THR A 9 6.91 -64.03 -43.08
C THR A 9 8.27 -63.66 -42.47
N GLN A 10 8.63 -64.38 -41.40
CA GLN A 10 9.75 -64.20 -40.48
C GLN A 10 11.14 -64.52 -41.07
N LEU A 11 12.22 -63.97 -40.50
CA LEU A 11 13.25 -64.76 -39.77
C LEU A 11 14.32 -63.86 -39.10
N SER A 12 14.44 -64.06 -37.78
CA SER A 12 15.62 -64.05 -36.88
C SER A 12 16.93 -63.34 -37.28
N LEU A 13 17.46 -62.47 -36.41
CA LEU A 13 18.78 -62.65 -35.75
C LEU A 13 19.14 -61.44 -34.84
N VAL A 14 19.30 -61.76 -33.55
CA VAL A 14 20.28 -61.28 -32.57
C VAL A 14 20.86 -59.85 -32.76
N GLY A 15 20.51 -58.98 -31.81
CA GLY A 15 21.21 -57.72 -31.57
C GLY A 15 20.86 -57.18 -30.19
N GLY A 16 21.51 -57.72 -29.15
CA GLY A 16 21.47 -57.14 -27.81
C GLY A 16 22.14 -55.77 -27.82
N GLY A 17 21.34 -54.71 -27.80
CA GLY A 17 21.77 -53.34 -27.61
C GLY A 17 21.07 -52.77 -26.39
N MET A 18 21.84 -52.49 -25.35
CA MET A 18 21.40 -51.77 -24.14
C MET A 18 20.63 -50.50 -24.52
N LEU A 19 19.33 -50.46 -24.19
CA LEU A 19 18.61 -49.20 -24.09
C LEU A 19 19.06 -48.51 -22.80
N LEU A 20 20.08 -47.66 -22.91
CA LEU A 20 20.36 -46.63 -21.92
C LEU A 20 19.10 -45.77 -21.79
N SER A 21 18.33 -46.06 -20.75
CA SER A 21 17.19 -45.23 -20.36
C SER A 21 17.79 -43.96 -19.76
N ASN A 22 18.00 -42.94 -20.60
CA ASN A 22 18.21 -41.58 -20.11
C ASN A 22 16.90 -41.13 -19.46
N THR A 23 16.75 -41.47 -18.18
CA THR A 23 15.85 -40.78 -17.29
C THR A 23 16.42 -39.38 -17.12
N LEU A 24 16.03 -38.47 -18.03
CA LEU A 24 16.09 -37.04 -17.72
C LEU A 24 15.15 -36.85 -16.54
N SER A 25 15.69 -36.93 -15.32
CA SER A 25 15.09 -36.28 -14.18
C SER A 25 14.99 -34.80 -14.54
N ALA A 26 13.81 -34.39 -14.99
CA ALA A 26 13.42 -32.99 -15.04
C ALA A 26 13.53 -32.50 -13.59
N HIS A 27 14.71 -31.98 -13.24
CA HIS A 27 14.82 -31.03 -12.16
C HIS A 27 14.03 -29.83 -12.65
N THR A 28 12.74 -29.81 -12.33
CA THR A 28 12.02 -28.57 -12.17
C THR A 28 12.83 -27.79 -11.15
N THR A 29 13.71 -26.93 -11.64
CA THR A 29 14.23 -25.82 -10.85
C THR A 29 12.99 -25.06 -10.43
N SER A 30 12.49 -25.38 -9.23
CA SER A 30 11.52 -24.53 -8.55
C SER A 30 12.18 -23.17 -8.53
N ALA A 31 11.68 -22.25 -9.37
CA ALA A 31 12.16 -20.88 -9.36
C ALA A 31 12.01 -20.39 -7.92
N SER A 32 13.13 -20.18 -7.24
CA SER A 32 13.13 -19.72 -5.85
C SER A 32 12.61 -18.30 -5.83
N PHE A 33 11.33 -18.13 -5.49
CA PHE A 33 10.71 -16.82 -5.31
C PHE A 33 10.98 -16.30 -3.91
N LYS A 34 11.11 -14.97 -3.80
CA LYS A 34 11.09 -14.22 -2.54
C LYS A 34 9.67 -14.26 -1.97
N LYS A 35 9.53 -14.62 -0.69
CA LYS A 35 8.22 -14.92 -0.10
C LYS A 35 7.65 -13.71 0.62
N ILE A 36 6.43 -13.32 0.26
CA ILE A 36 5.70 -12.24 0.89
C ILE A 36 4.59 -12.82 1.77
N GLY A 37 4.42 -12.25 2.96
CA GLY A 37 3.29 -12.49 3.84
C GLY A 37 2.37 -11.29 3.90
N VAL A 38 1.07 -11.54 4.08
CA VAL A 38 0.05 -10.49 4.28
C VAL A 38 -0.53 -10.57 5.70
N ILE A 39 -0.64 -9.43 6.38
CA ILE A 39 -1.31 -9.31 7.69
C ILE A 39 -2.57 -8.47 7.50
N GLY A 40 -3.75 -9.02 7.78
CA GLY A 40 -5.04 -8.38 7.54
C GLY A 40 -5.57 -8.73 6.15
N LEU A 41 -6.81 -9.23 6.09
CA LEU A 41 -7.51 -9.64 4.85
C LEU A 41 -8.89 -8.98 4.77
N ASP A 42 -8.99 -7.76 5.27
CA ASP A 42 -10.22 -7.03 5.53
C ASP A 42 -10.26 -5.67 4.80
N THR A 43 -9.40 -5.53 3.79
CA THR A 43 -9.36 -4.43 2.81
C THR A 43 -9.15 -5.00 1.41
N SER A 44 -9.72 -4.36 0.39
CA SER A 44 -9.53 -4.76 -1.01
C SER A 44 -8.07 -4.77 -1.46
N HIS A 45 -7.20 -3.99 -0.82
CA HIS A 45 -5.78 -3.91 -1.15
C HIS A 45 -5.08 -5.26 -0.97
N SER A 46 -5.37 -5.99 0.11
CA SER A 46 -4.80 -7.33 0.36
C SER A 46 -5.01 -8.30 -0.81
N GLU A 47 -6.23 -8.33 -1.38
CA GLU A 47 -6.58 -9.12 -2.55
C GLU A 47 -5.91 -8.58 -3.82
N MET A 48 -6.01 -7.27 -4.06
CA MET A 48 -5.56 -6.66 -5.31
C MET A 48 -4.03 -6.68 -5.45
N PHE A 49 -3.30 -6.40 -4.38
CA PHE A 49 -1.83 -6.45 -4.37
C PHE A 49 -1.36 -7.88 -4.57
N THR A 50 -2.00 -8.83 -3.89
CA THR A 50 -1.72 -10.26 -4.07
C THR A 50 -1.98 -10.71 -5.50
N LYS A 51 -3.08 -10.26 -6.11
CA LYS A 51 -3.39 -10.57 -7.51
C LYS A 51 -2.32 -10.04 -8.45
N ASP A 52 -1.91 -8.78 -8.30
CA ASP A 52 -0.86 -8.17 -9.12
C ASP A 52 0.46 -8.94 -9.02
N ILE A 53 0.83 -9.39 -7.81
CA ILE A 53 2.06 -10.13 -7.53
C ILE A 53 1.99 -11.59 -7.99
N ASN A 54 0.93 -12.33 -7.68
CA ASN A 54 0.89 -13.78 -7.90
C ASN A 54 0.41 -14.18 -9.30
N GLN A 55 -0.44 -13.36 -9.92
CA GLN A 55 -1.16 -13.72 -11.14
C GLN A 55 -1.19 -12.59 -12.19
N GLY A 56 -0.81 -11.37 -11.79
CA GLY A 56 -0.93 -10.17 -12.60
C GLY A 56 0.38 -9.74 -13.27
N SER A 57 0.45 -8.45 -13.56
CA SER A 57 1.55 -7.83 -14.31
C SER A 57 2.92 -7.88 -13.61
N LEU A 58 2.93 -8.11 -12.29
CA LEU A 58 4.14 -8.15 -11.47
C LEU A 58 4.61 -9.58 -11.15
N SER A 59 3.95 -10.61 -11.69
CA SER A 59 4.28 -12.04 -11.48
C SER A 59 5.70 -12.43 -11.89
N ASN A 60 6.31 -11.70 -12.82
CA ASN A 60 7.68 -11.93 -13.26
C ASN A 60 8.75 -11.21 -12.41
N ARG A 61 8.37 -10.51 -11.34
CA ARG A 61 9.31 -9.78 -10.46
C ARG A 61 10.07 -10.68 -9.48
N GLY A 62 9.84 -12.00 -9.49
CA GLY A 62 10.53 -12.96 -8.61
C GLY A 62 10.01 -12.99 -7.17
N TYR A 63 8.83 -12.43 -6.93
CA TYR A 63 8.13 -12.43 -5.65
C TYR A 63 6.87 -13.28 -5.72
N ARG A 64 6.44 -13.82 -4.57
CA ARG A 64 5.15 -14.48 -4.44
C ARG A 64 4.60 -14.26 -3.04
N VAL A 65 3.33 -13.88 -2.95
CA VAL A 65 2.56 -13.95 -1.69
C VAL A 65 2.24 -15.41 -1.42
N VAL A 66 2.70 -15.94 -0.30
CA VAL A 66 2.60 -17.39 0.00
C VAL A 66 1.79 -17.70 1.24
N ALA A 67 1.69 -16.76 2.18
CA ALA A 67 0.91 -16.95 3.39
C ALA A 67 0.24 -15.63 3.84
N ALA A 68 -0.87 -15.73 4.55
CA ALA A 68 -1.59 -14.59 5.10
C ALA A 68 -2.19 -14.89 6.47
N TYR A 69 -2.13 -13.90 7.36
CA TYR A 69 -2.87 -13.89 8.62
C TYR A 69 -4.17 -13.09 8.43
N PRO A 70 -5.36 -13.67 8.66
CA PRO A 70 -6.61 -13.09 8.17
C PRO A 70 -7.24 -12.02 9.09
N HIS A 71 -6.68 -11.76 10.28
CA HIS A 71 -7.28 -10.82 11.23
C HIS A 71 -6.60 -9.45 11.17
N GLY A 72 -7.41 -8.40 11.15
CA GLY A 72 -7.01 -6.99 11.14
C GLY A 72 -7.97 -6.19 12.01
N SER A 73 -9.01 -5.63 11.42
CA SER A 73 -10.05 -4.86 12.12
C SER A 73 -10.86 -5.73 13.08
N PRO A 74 -10.96 -5.35 14.37
CA PRO A 74 -11.70 -6.13 15.36
C PRO A 74 -13.22 -5.94 15.27
N ASP A 75 -13.69 -4.74 14.90
CA ASP A 75 -15.09 -4.32 15.05
C ASP A 75 -15.60 -3.40 13.93
N ILE A 76 -14.82 -3.15 12.87
CA ILE A 76 -15.23 -2.29 11.75
C ILE A 76 -16.16 -3.07 10.81
N PRO A 77 -17.45 -2.69 10.68
CA PRO A 77 -18.45 -3.51 9.99
C PRO A 77 -18.10 -3.82 8.52
N SER A 78 -17.68 -2.81 7.76
CA SER A 78 -17.32 -2.97 6.34
C SER A 78 -16.12 -3.91 6.15
N ALA A 79 -15.13 -3.84 7.06
CA ALA A 79 -13.95 -4.69 7.04
C ALA A 79 -14.32 -6.16 7.35
N LEU A 80 -15.17 -6.37 8.37
CA LEU A 80 -15.66 -7.70 8.75
C LEU A 80 -16.52 -8.34 7.65
N GLU A 81 -17.33 -7.55 6.94
CA GLU A 81 -18.13 -8.01 5.81
C GLU A 81 -17.27 -8.46 4.61
N MET A 82 -16.20 -7.72 4.30
CA MET A 82 -15.31 -8.05 3.19
C MET A 82 -14.43 -9.28 3.46
N LYS A 83 -14.03 -9.50 4.71
CA LYS A 83 -13.03 -10.49 5.10
C LYS A 83 -13.27 -11.91 4.58
N PRO A 84 -14.47 -12.52 4.68
CA PRO A 84 -14.69 -13.87 4.18
C PRO A 84 -14.42 -14.01 2.68
N ARG A 85 -14.89 -13.05 1.88
CA ARG A 85 -14.70 -13.03 0.42
C ARG A 85 -13.22 -12.91 0.06
N ILE A 86 -12.51 -11.98 0.70
CA ILE A 86 -11.08 -11.76 0.48
C ILE A 86 -10.28 -12.99 0.91
N THR A 87 -10.59 -13.58 2.06
CA THR A 87 -9.92 -14.80 2.54
C THR A 87 -10.07 -15.95 1.54
N GLN A 88 -11.25 -16.10 0.93
CA GLN A 88 -11.45 -17.09 -0.13
C GLN A 88 -10.64 -16.76 -1.39
N ALA A 89 -10.64 -15.51 -1.84
CA ALA A 89 -9.84 -15.09 -3.00
C ALA A 89 -8.34 -15.35 -2.79
N MET A 90 -7.83 -15.14 -1.57
CA MET A 90 -6.44 -15.46 -1.22
C MET A 90 -6.14 -16.96 -1.35
N ARG A 91 -7.06 -17.83 -0.90
CA ARG A 91 -6.93 -19.29 -1.07
C ARG A 91 -6.95 -19.70 -2.54
N ASP A 92 -7.83 -19.09 -3.33
CA ASP A 92 -7.93 -19.34 -4.78
C ASP A 92 -6.65 -18.93 -5.52
N MET A 93 -5.91 -17.94 -4.99
CA MET A 93 -4.57 -17.55 -5.46
C MET A 93 -3.43 -18.43 -4.91
N GLY A 94 -3.75 -19.47 -4.15
CA GLY A 94 -2.78 -20.40 -3.57
C GLY A 94 -2.05 -19.87 -2.35
N VAL A 95 -2.61 -18.88 -1.64
CA VAL A 95 -2.05 -18.34 -0.39
C VAL A 95 -2.50 -19.19 0.80
N GLU A 96 -1.56 -19.64 1.62
CA GLU A 96 -1.84 -20.35 2.87
C GLU A 96 -2.40 -19.37 3.92
N ILE A 97 -3.55 -19.70 4.51
CA ILE A 97 -4.09 -18.91 5.62
C ILE A 97 -3.58 -19.50 6.94
N VAL A 98 -2.90 -18.69 7.75
CA VAL A 98 -2.28 -19.12 9.02
C VAL A 98 -2.98 -18.49 10.22
N ASP A 99 -2.88 -19.15 11.37
CA ASP A 99 -3.63 -18.77 12.58
C ASP A 99 -2.94 -17.71 13.45
N SER A 100 -1.70 -17.33 13.14
CA SER A 100 -0.98 -16.29 13.88
C SER A 100 0.07 -15.57 13.04
N ILE A 101 0.38 -14.33 13.41
CA ILE A 101 1.50 -13.57 12.83
C ILE A 101 2.83 -14.28 13.10
N ALA A 102 3.01 -14.93 14.26
CA ALA A 102 4.20 -15.73 14.54
C ALA A 102 4.39 -16.86 13.53
N ALA A 103 3.33 -17.61 13.19
CA ALA A 103 3.37 -18.65 12.16
C ALA A 103 3.64 -18.08 10.76
N LEU A 104 3.05 -16.93 10.43
CA LEU A 104 3.32 -16.20 9.18
C LEU A 104 4.81 -15.86 9.06
N LEU A 105 5.38 -15.30 10.12
CA LEU A 105 6.78 -14.88 10.19
C LEU A 105 7.77 -16.05 10.11
N GLN A 106 7.37 -17.32 10.21
CA GLN A 106 8.28 -18.45 9.94
C GLN A 106 8.33 -18.83 8.45
N LYS A 107 7.41 -18.32 7.62
CA LYS A 107 7.21 -18.77 6.23
C LYS A 107 7.66 -17.78 5.15
N VAL A 108 7.87 -16.52 5.51
CA VAL A 108 8.01 -15.40 4.54
C VAL A 108 9.28 -14.60 4.77
N ASP A 109 9.64 -13.72 3.86
CA ASP A 109 10.82 -12.85 3.95
C ASP A 109 10.40 -11.36 4.11
N TYR A 110 9.24 -11.00 3.55
CA TYR A 110 8.72 -9.63 3.49
C TYR A 110 7.27 -9.57 3.94
N ILE A 111 6.81 -8.42 4.44
CA ILE A 111 5.44 -8.25 4.93
C ILE A 111 4.73 -7.08 4.26
N LEU A 112 3.50 -7.35 3.82
CA LEU A 112 2.45 -6.36 3.55
C LEU A 112 1.51 -6.35 4.77
N LEU A 113 1.42 -5.24 5.48
CA LEU A 113 0.45 -5.03 6.55
C LEU A 113 -0.72 -4.25 5.97
N GLU A 114 -1.81 -4.97 5.74
CA GLU A 114 -3.02 -4.57 5.01
C GLU A 114 -4.25 -4.70 5.92
N SER A 115 -4.10 -4.45 7.22
CA SER A 115 -5.27 -4.34 8.09
C SER A 115 -5.97 -3.01 7.79
N ASN A 116 -7.29 -3.01 7.65
CA ASN A 116 -8.00 -1.78 7.33
C ASN A 116 -8.00 -0.78 8.52
N ASP A 117 -7.96 -1.31 9.74
CA ASP A 117 -7.94 -0.54 10.97
C ASP A 117 -6.52 -0.21 11.47
N GLY A 118 -6.18 1.08 11.42
CA GLY A 118 -4.92 1.60 11.98
C GLY A 118 -4.64 1.24 13.46
N ARG A 119 -5.66 0.99 14.30
CA ARG A 119 -5.47 0.70 15.75
C ARG A 119 -4.60 -0.53 16.03
N VAL A 120 -4.66 -1.52 15.15
CA VAL A 120 -3.93 -2.78 15.33
C VAL A 120 -2.51 -2.71 14.76
N HIS A 121 -2.18 -1.66 14.01
CA HIS A 121 -0.92 -1.57 13.26
C HIS A 121 0.30 -1.57 14.17
N LEU A 122 0.27 -0.86 15.31
CA LEU A 122 1.44 -0.83 16.23
C LEU A 122 1.78 -2.24 16.74
N ASP A 123 0.78 -3.01 17.18
CA ASP A 123 0.98 -4.35 17.73
C ASP A 123 1.40 -5.35 16.66
N GLN A 124 0.82 -5.25 15.46
CA GLN A 124 1.18 -6.08 14.32
C GLN A 124 2.59 -5.76 13.79
N ALA A 125 2.88 -4.47 13.55
CA ALA A 125 4.18 -4.00 13.10
C ALA A 125 5.27 -4.33 14.13
N THR A 126 5.00 -4.24 15.43
CA THR A 126 5.94 -4.62 16.49
C THR A 126 6.43 -6.07 16.34
N GLN A 127 5.53 -7.01 16.01
CA GLN A 127 5.91 -8.41 15.80
C GLN A 127 6.81 -8.58 14.57
N VAL A 128 6.48 -7.88 13.47
CA VAL A 128 7.26 -7.92 12.23
C VAL A 128 8.64 -7.30 12.42
N ILE A 129 8.70 -6.14 13.08
CA ILE A 129 9.94 -5.39 13.33
C ILE A 129 10.87 -6.21 14.24
N LYS A 130 10.35 -6.84 15.30
CA LYS A 130 11.13 -7.74 16.15
C LYS A 130 11.66 -8.97 15.40
N ALA A 131 10.98 -9.40 14.34
CA ALA A 131 11.45 -10.46 13.47
C ALA A 131 12.43 -9.99 12.38
N GLY A 132 12.74 -8.69 12.32
CA GLY A 132 13.75 -8.13 11.40
C GLY A 132 13.32 -8.08 9.93
N LYS A 133 12.02 -8.10 9.63
CA LYS A 133 11.53 -8.23 8.24
C LYS A 133 11.15 -6.88 7.63
N PRO A 134 11.53 -6.59 6.37
CA PRO A 134 11.08 -5.39 5.69
C PRO A 134 9.55 -5.34 5.62
N LEU A 135 9.00 -4.17 5.89
CA LEU A 135 7.59 -3.98 6.17
C LEU A 135 7.02 -2.83 5.33
N PHE A 136 6.01 -3.13 4.52
CA PHE A 136 5.10 -2.12 4.00
C PHE A 136 3.86 -2.07 4.89
N VAL A 137 3.45 -0.88 5.31
CA VAL A 137 2.21 -0.64 6.07
C VAL A 137 1.27 0.16 5.19
N ASP A 138 0.13 -0.41 4.83
CA ASP A 138 -0.89 0.33 4.08
C ASP A 138 -1.43 1.51 4.90
N LYS A 139 -2.02 2.49 4.21
CA LYS A 139 -2.57 3.67 4.88
C LYS A 139 -3.91 3.34 5.57
N PRO A 140 -4.21 4.00 6.71
CA PRO A 140 -3.32 4.88 7.47
C PRO A 140 -2.22 4.10 8.21
N MET A 141 -1.05 4.71 8.35
CA MET A 141 0.09 4.09 9.07
C MET A 141 -0.27 3.63 10.49
N ALA A 142 -1.09 4.40 11.20
CA ALA A 142 -1.73 4.06 12.48
C ALA A 142 -2.97 4.94 12.70
N GLU A 143 -3.65 4.79 13.83
CA GLU A 143 -4.83 5.59 14.20
C GLU A 143 -4.51 7.03 14.59
N ASP A 144 -3.31 7.29 15.12
CA ASP A 144 -2.87 8.60 15.59
C ASP A 144 -1.37 8.86 15.37
N LEU A 145 -0.95 10.12 15.55
CA LEU A 145 0.43 10.56 15.38
C LEU A 145 1.41 9.89 16.36
N SER A 146 1.01 9.65 17.60
CA SER A 146 1.87 9.03 18.62
C SER A 146 2.23 7.60 18.21
N LYS A 147 1.26 6.86 17.69
CA LYS A 147 1.44 5.48 17.22
C LYS A 147 2.29 5.43 15.96
N VAL A 148 2.09 6.36 15.02
CA VAL A 148 2.96 6.52 13.84
C VAL A 148 4.42 6.74 14.25
N LYS A 149 4.68 7.69 15.16
CA LYS A 149 6.03 7.94 15.69
C LYS A 149 6.61 6.69 16.36
N ALA A 150 5.81 5.99 17.18
CA ALA A 150 6.25 4.78 17.86
C ALA A 150 6.66 3.66 16.90
N ILE A 151 5.91 3.45 15.80
CA ILE A 151 6.27 2.44 14.80
C ILE A 151 7.58 2.79 14.11
N PHE A 152 7.75 4.04 13.64
CA PHE A 152 8.98 4.45 12.96
C PHE A 152 10.20 4.42 13.90
N GLU A 153 10.04 4.84 15.15
CA GLU A 153 11.11 4.77 16.16
C GLU A 153 11.52 3.31 16.43
N LEU A 154 10.54 2.42 16.60
CA LEU A 154 10.80 1.00 16.82
C LEU A 154 11.54 0.37 15.62
N ALA A 155 11.11 0.68 14.40
CA ALA A 155 11.74 0.21 13.17
C ALA A 155 13.18 0.75 13.03
N HIS A 156 13.41 2.02 13.38
CA HIS A 156 14.74 2.63 13.40
C HIS A 156 15.66 1.91 14.39
N GLN A 157 15.20 1.67 15.63
CA GLN A 157 15.98 0.97 16.66
C GLN A 157 16.37 -0.45 16.23
N HIS A 158 15.48 -1.16 15.53
CA HIS A 158 15.71 -2.53 15.03
C HIS A 158 16.34 -2.57 13.64
N LYS A 159 16.62 -1.42 13.02
CA LYS A 159 17.16 -1.29 11.65
C LYS A 159 16.31 -2.02 10.60
N VAL A 160 14.99 -2.00 10.77
CA VAL A 160 14.03 -2.61 9.85
C VAL A 160 13.59 -1.57 8.82
N PRO A 161 13.80 -1.81 7.51
CA PRO A 161 13.22 -0.97 6.48
C PRO A 161 11.70 -0.97 6.57
N ILE A 162 11.10 0.22 6.56
CA ILE A 162 9.66 0.40 6.64
C ILE A 162 9.20 1.63 5.85
N PHE A 163 8.03 1.55 5.22
CA PHE A 163 7.33 2.73 4.72
C PHE A 163 5.81 2.50 4.62
N SER A 164 5.06 3.59 4.48
CA SER A 164 3.62 3.61 4.23
C SER A 164 3.31 4.55 3.07
N SER A 165 2.26 4.24 2.30
CA SER A 165 1.89 5.04 1.14
C SER A 165 0.48 4.73 0.64
N SER A 166 -0.22 5.78 0.21
CA SER A 166 -1.36 5.72 -0.70
C SER A 166 -0.91 5.41 -2.13
N SER A 167 -1.75 4.70 -2.89
CA SER A 167 -1.52 4.42 -4.32
C SER A 167 -1.59 5.67 -5.19
N LEU A 168 -2.33 6.70 -4.75
CA LEU A 168 -2.52 7.97 -5.48
C LEU A 168 -1.22 8.75 -5.69
N ARG A 169 -0.20 8.52 -4.86
CA ARG A 169 1.14 9.10 -5.06
C ARG A 169 1.76 8.70 -6.41
N TYR A 170 1.31 7.57 -6.95
CA TYR A 170 1.87 6.93 -8.12
C TYR A 170 0.98 7.02 -9.35
N ASP A 171 -0.15 7.73 -9.26
CA ASP A 171 -0.94 8.10 -10.42
C ASP A 171 -0.08 8.85 -11.44
N GLN A 172 -0.34 8.62 -12.72
CA GLN A 172 0.50 9.12 -13.80
C GLN A 172 0.69 10.64 -13.72
N LEU A 173 -0.41 11.40 -13.65
CA LEU A 173 -0.34 12.86 -13.61
C LEU A 173 0.29 13.39 -12.32
N VAL A 174 0.10 12.72 -11.20
CA VAL A 174 0.75 13.05 -9.92
C VAL A 174 2.28 12.86 -10.05
N ARG A 175 2.72 11.74 -10.63
CA ARG A 175 4.15 11.48 -10.88
C ARG A 175 4.76 12.46 -11.87
N GLU A 176 4.04 12.83 -12.92
CA GLU A 176 4.49 13.81 -13.91
C GLU A 176 4.65 15.20 -13.27
N VAL A 177 3.70 15.64 -12.44
CA VAL A 177 3.79 16.91 -11.70
C VAL A 177 4.96 16.88 -10.73
N ARG A 178 5.09 15.83 -9.90
CA ARG A 178 6.24 15.62 -9.02
C ARG A 178 7.57 15.60 -9.78
N GLY A 179 7.55 15.08 -11.02
CA GLY A 179 8.69 15.04 -11.93
C GLY A 179 9.00 16.37 -12.63
N GLY A 180 8.29 17.45 -12.34
CA GLY A 180 8.58 18.79 -12.84
C GLY A 180 7.84 19.20 -14.11
N LYS A 181 6.81 18.46 -14.54
CA LYS A 181 6.02 18.78 -15.75
C LYS A 181 5.52 20.23 -15.83
N ILE A 182 5.24 20.85 -14.67
CA ILE A 182 4.70 22.22 -14.57
C ILE A 182 5.67 23.22 -13.92
N GLY A 183 6.97 22.90 -13.88
CA GLY A 183 7.97 23.69 -13.15
C GLY A 183 7.81 23.54 -11.64
N LYS A 184 8.27 24.52 -10.85
CA LYS A 184 8.05 24.50 -9.40
C LYS A 184 6.55 24.59 -9.10
N VAL A 185 6.04 23.68 -8.28
CA VAL A 185 4.65 23.73 -7.79
C VAL A 185 4.48 24.90 -6.83
N LEU A 186 3.54 25.79 -7.13
CA LEU A 186 3.18 26.99 -6.37
C LEU A 186 1.95 26.81 -5.47
N GLY A 187 1.13 25.78 -5.74
CA GLY A 187 -0.04 25.42 -4.95
C GLY A 187 -0.77 24.22 -5.54
N ALA A 188 -1.69 23.64 -4.78
CA ALA A 188 -2.55 22.56 -5.26
C ALA A 188 -3.87 22.47 -4.48
N ASP A 189 -4.93 22.09 -5.18
CA ASP A 189 -6.26 21.84 -4.59
C ASP A 189 -6.68 20.40 -4.89
N VAL A 190 -6.99 19.64 -3.84
CA VAL A 190 -7.40 18.23 -3.93
C VAL A 190 -8.79 18.08 -3.32
N TYR A 191 -9.58 17.15 -3.84
CA TYR A 191 -10.82 16.69 -3.20
C TYR A 191 -10.82 15.16 -3.09
N THR A 192 -11.46 14.65 -2.04
CA THR A 192 -11.48 13.21 -1.71
C THR A 192 -12.72 12.85 -0.87
N PRO A 193 -13.20 11.60 -0.88
CA PRO A 193 -14.09 11.12 0.17
C PRO A 193 -13.40 11.26 1.54
N ALA A 194 -14.20 11.53 2.56
CA ALA A 194 -13.73 11.82 3.92
C ALA A 194 -14.65 11.21 4.98
N GLU A 195 -15.01 9.94 4.80
CA GLU A 195 -15.67 9.14 5.83
C GLU A 195 -14.86 9.23 7.14
N ILE A 196 -15.58 9.30 8.27
CA ILE A 196 -14.99 9.41 9.60
C ILE A 196 -15.23 8.10 10.33
N GLU A 197 -14.16 7.54 10.87
CA GLU A 197 -14.22 6.42 11.81
C GLU A 197 -13.87 6.94 13.22
N PRO A 198 -14.74 6.76 14.24
CA PRO A 198 -14.56 7.37 15.56
C PRO A 198 -13.26 7.06 16.30
N HIS A 199 -12.53 6.03 15.90
CA HIS A 199 -11.31 5.59 16.56
C HIS A 199 -10.01 6.14 15.95
N HIS A 200 -10.10 6.95 14.89
CA HIS A 200 -8.96 7.53 14.19
C HIS A 200 -9.01 9.06 14.26
N ILE A 201 -7.89 9.71 13.97
CA ILE A 201 -7.94 11.12 13.55
C ILE A 201 -8.90 11.21 12.35
N ASP A 202 -9.86 12.15 12.36
CA ASP A 202 -10.94 12.23 11.36
C ASP A 202 -10.45 12.02 9.92
N GLN A 203 -9.35 12.69 9.55
CA GLN A 203 -8.81 12.64 8.20
C GLN A 203 -8.06 11.34 7.87
N ALA A 204 -7.54 10.64 8.88
CA ALA A 204 -6.70 9.45 8.69
C ALA A 204 -7.48 8.29 8.07
N TRP A 205 -8.80 8.21 8.27
CA TRP A 205 -9.61 7.10 7.76
C TRP A 205 -9.68 7.07 6.23
N TYR A 206 -10.13 8.18 5.62
CA TYR A 206 -10.30 8.23 4.16
C TYR A 206 -9.70 9.47 3.50
N MET A 207 -9.67 10.61 4.19
CA MET A 207 -9.13 11.85 3.61
C MET A 207 -7.60 11.78 3.41
N ILE A 208 -6.92 10.86 4.09
CA ILE A 208 -5.49 10.57 3.94
C ILE A 208 -5.10 10.31 2.48
N HIS A 209 -6.01 9.74 1.68
CA HIS A 209 -5.81 9.54 0.25
C HIS A 209 -5.52 10.86 -0.48
N GLY A 210 -6.40 11.86 -0.30
CA GLY A 210 -6.22 13.19 -0.88
C GLY A 210 -5.07 13.97 -0.24
N ILE A 211 -4.82 13.79 1.06
CA ILE A 211 -3.70 14.45 1.75
C ILE A 211 -2.35 13.93 1.23
N GLU A 212 -2.20 12.62 1.06
CA GLU A 212 -0.98 12.06 0.46
C GLU A 212 -0.79 12.51 -1.00
N MET A 213 -1.86 12.64 -1.78
CA MET A 213 -1.80 13.23 -3.12
C MET A 213 -1.29 14.68 -3.06
N LEU A 214 -1.82 15.49 -2.14
CA LEU A 214 -1.39 16.88 -1.93
C LEU A 214 0.10 16.94 -1.56
N PHE A 215 0.53 16.19 -0.55
CA PHE A 215 1.93 16.17 -0.10
C PHE A 215 2.89 15.66 -1.18
N THR A 216 2.43 14.76 -2.06
CA THR A 216 3.26 14.26 -3.17
C THR A 216 3.64 15.35 -4.17
N VAL A 217 2.76 16.33 -4.42
CA VAL A 217 3.03 17.44 -5.35
C VAL A 217 3.55 18.70 -4.65
N MET A 218 3.16 18.93 -3.40
CA MET A 218 3.60 20.10 -2.62
C MET A 218 4.95 19.88 -1.93
N GLY A 219 5.31 18.63 -1.62
CA GLY A 219 6.43 18.27 -0.75
C GLY A 219 6.12 18.51 0.73
N THR A 220 7.10 18.22 1.59
CA THR A 220 7.08 18.56 3.02
C THR A 220 7.32 20.05 3.27
N GLY A 221 7.23 20.47 4.53
CA GLY A 221 7.40 21.85 4.97
C GLY A 221 6.09 22.60 5.17
N CYS A 222 4.99 21.92 5.44
CA CYS A 222 3.78 22.57 5.92
C CYS A 222 4.05 23.24 7.28
N LYS A 223 3.64 24.49 7.42
CA LYS A 223 3.92 25.33 8.60
C LYS A 223 2.71 25.43 9.51
N GLU A 224 1.55 25.65 8.91
CA GLU A 224 0.31 25.91 9.62
C GLU A 224 -0.91 25.43 8.85
N VAL A 225 -1.95 25.07 9.59
CA VAL A 225 -3.17 24.44 9.07
C VAL A 225 -4.39 25.14 9.62
N TYR A 226 -5.38 25.33 8.76
CA TYR A 226 -6.72 25.80 9.10
C TYR A 226 -7.77 24.83 8.56
N ARG A 227 -8.78 24.51 9.38
CA ARG A 227 -9.88 23.59 9.03
C ARG A 227 -11.23 24.25 9.21
N VAL A 228 -12.02 24.27 8.14
CA VAL A 228 -13.46 24.53 8.19
C VAL A 228 -14.19 23.19 8.18
N PHE A 229 -14.98 22.92 9.22
CA PHE A 229 -15.69 21.66 9.39
C PHE A 229 -17.21 21.80 9.30
N HIS A 230 -17.84 20.86 8.59
CA HIS A 230 -19.26 20.56 8.63
C HIS A 230 -19.44 19.03 8.62
N PRO A 231 -20.51 18.46 9.23
CA PRO A 231 -20.73 17.01 9.24
C PRO A 231 -20.75 16.36 7.85
N ASP A 232 -21.19 17.06 6.81
CA ASP A 232 -21.25 16.54 5.44
C ASP A 232 -20.00 16.85 4.58
N PHE A 233 -19.20 17.86 4.96
CA PHE A 233 -18.10 18.37 4.14
C PHE A 233 -17.07 19.12 4.97
N GLU A 234 -15.83 19.18 4.50
CA GLU A 234 -14.80 19.99 5.15
C GLU A 234 -13.80 20.54 4.13
N GLN A 235 -13.09 21.58 4.56
CA GLN A 235 -11.95 22.13 3.84
C GLN A 235 -10.78 22.26 4.81
N VAL A 236 -9.66 21.65 4.45
CA VAL A 236 -8.38 21.84 5.14
C VAL A 236 -7.47 22.66 4.23
N ILE A 237 -6.82 23.67 4.80
CA ILE A 237 -5.86 24.56 4.12
C ILE A 237 -4.55 24.45 4.87
N GLY A 238 -3.48 24.12 4.16
CA GLY A 238 -2.11 24.18 4.66
C GLY A 238 -1.35 25.33 4.03
N VAL A 239 -0.50 25.99 4.82
CA VAL A 239 0.46 27.00 4.34
C VAL A 239 1.86 26.43 4.55
N TRP A 240 2.67 26.38 3.50
CA TRP A 240 4.05 25.89 3.53
C TRP A 240 5.02 27.00 3.96
N ASN A 241 6.23 26.61 4.37
CA ASN A 241 7.27 27.53 4.84
C ASN A 241 7.66 28.61 3.82
N ASP A 242 7.49 28.34 2.52
CA ASP A 242 7.75 29.29 1.44
C ASP A 242 6.51 30.07 1.00
N GLY A 243 5.43 30.03 1.79
CA GLY A 243 4.18 30.78 1.57
C GLY A 243 3.22 30.13 0.57
N ARG A 244 3.58 28.99 -0.04
CA ARG A 244 2.67 28.23 -0.90
C ARG A 244 1.48 27.71 -0.10
N THR A 245 0.32 27.62 -0.75
CA THR A 245 -0.90 27.10 -0.13
C THR A 245 -1.35 25.81 -0.82
N GLY A 246 -1.76 24.83 -0.02
CA GLY A 246 -2.37 23.60 -0.49
C GLY A 246 -3.71 23.39 0.19
N THR A 247 -4.69 22.84 -0.51
CA THR A 247 -6.01 22.59 0.06
C THR A 247 -6.49 21.17 -0.19
N VAL A 248 -7.23 20.62 0.77
CA VAL A 248 -7.92 19.34 0.64
C VAL A 248 -9.37 19.50 1.06
N ARG A 249 -10.30 19.22 0.14
CA ARG A 249 -11.73 19.16 0.38
C ARG A 249 -12.14 17.73 0.74
N GLY A 250 -12.72 17.55 1.91
CA GLY A 250 -13.33 16.29 2.33
C GLY A 250 -14.83 16.25 2.01
N ILE A 251 -15.29 15.16 1.42
CA ILE A 251 -16.69 14.97 0.98
C ILE A 251 -17.27 13.73 1.67
N ARG A 252 -18.33 13.91 2.47
CA ARG A 252 -19.10 12.80 3.09
C ARG A 252 -20.49 12.63 2.47
N LYS A 253 -21.03 13.67 1.83
CA LYS A 253 -22.35 13.64 1.20
C LYS A 253 -22.34 14.19 -0.22
N GLY A 254 -22.99 13.47 -1.13
CA GLY A 254 -23.09 13.81 -2.54
C GLY A 254 -22.09 13.03 -3.40
N ALA A 255 -21.93 13.46 -4.66
CA ALA A 255 -20.95 12.86 -5.56
C ALA A 255 -19.53 13.08 -5.03
N SER A 256 -18.73 12.03 -5.02
CA SER A 256 -17.34 12.08 -4.54
C SER A 256 -16.46 11.19 -5.42
N ASN A 257 -15.25 11.65 -5.63
CA ASN A 257 -14.14 10.98 -6.31
C ASN A 257 -12.84 11.56 -5.73
N ILE A 258 -11.70 11.05 -6.18
CA ILE A 258 -10.39 11.56 -5.75
C ILE A 258 -9.66 12.13 -6.95
N ALA A 259 -9.38 13.43 -6.90
CA ALA A 259 -8.66 14.16 -7.93
C ALA A 259 -8.30 15.56 -7.42
N GLY A 260 -7.64 16.35 -8.26
CA GLY A 260 -7.26 17.72 -7.92
C GLY A 260 -6.66 18.48 -9.09
N ILE A 261 -6.03 19.59 -8.77
CA ILE A 261 -5.31 20.44 -9.71
C ILE A 261 -4.06 20.99 -9.02
N ALA A 262 -2.93 20.98 -9.72
CA ALA A 262 -1.69 21.57 -9.28
C ALA A 262 -1.34 22.78 -10.17
N PHE A 263 -0.87 23.83 -9.52
CA PHE A 263 -0.48 25.09 -10.15
C PHE A 263 1.03 25.22 -10.04
N GLY A 264 1.71 25.42 -11.18
CA GLY A 264 3.16 25.56 -11.23
C GLY A 264 3.59 26.79 -12.03
N GLU A 265 4.88 27.09 -11.97
CA GLU A 265 5.48 28.26 -12.64
C GLU A 265 5.27 28.26 -14.16
N THR A 266 5.25 27.09 -14.79
CA THR A 266 5.20 26.95 -16.25
C THR A 266 3.91 26.31 -16.76
N GLY A 267 2.99 25.94 -15.86
CA GLY A 267 1.73 25.33 -16.26
C GLY A 267 0.82 24.92 -15.11
N ILE A 268 -0.32 24.38 -15.48
CA ILE A 268 -1.34 23.85 -14.57
C ILE A 268 -1.65 22.43 -15.02
N SER A 269 -1.76 21.48 -14.10
CA SER A 269 -2.05 20.08 -14.42
C SER A 269 -3.16 19.54 -13.51
N PRO A 270 -4.12 18.77 -14.05
CA PRO A 270 -4.98 17.96 -13.21
C PRO A 270 -4.18 16.91 -12.45
N LEU A 271 -4.73 16.44 -11.34
CA LEU A 271 -4.29 15.30 -10.54
C LEU A 271 -5.39 14.23 -10.60
N GLY A 272 -5.04 13.01 -10.99
CA GLY A 272 -6.01 11.94 -11.25
C GLY A 272 -6.66 11.99 -12.65
N PRO A 273 -7.57 11.05 -12.98
CA PRO A 273 -8.17 10.08 -12.05
C PRO A 273 -7.21 8.95 -11.65
N PHE A 274 -7.55 8.27 -10.56
CA PHE A 274 -6.85 7.08 -10.08
C PHE A 274 -6.80 5.99 -11.14
N SER A 275 -5.60 5.47 -11.45
CA SER A 275 -5.40 4.50 -12.54
C SER A 275 -5.13 3.06 -12.09
N GLY A 276 -5.07 2.81 -10.78
CA GLY A 276 -4.92 1.48 -10.19
C GLY A 276 -3.68 1.32 -9.29
N TYR A 277 -3.54 0.14 -8.70
CA TYR A 277 -2.54 -0.11 -7.63
C TYR A 277 -1.17 -0.55 -8.14
N GLY A 278 -1.08 -1.08 -9.38
CA GLY A 278 0.14 -1.64 -9.94
C GLY A 278 1.40 -0.76 -9.78
N PRO A 279 1.34 0.57 -9.98
CA PRO A 279 2.48 1.45 -9.73
C PRO A 279 2.98 1.43 -8.27
N LEU A 280 2.08 1.46 -7.27
CA LEU A 280 2.45 1.33 -5.86
C LEU A 280 3.04 -0.07 -5.58
N VAL A 281 2.38 -1.13 -6.06
CA VAL A 281 2.86 -2.50 -5.83
C VAL A 281 4.26 -2.70 -6.43
N SER A 282 4.50 -2.14 -7.63
CA SER A 282 5.83 -2.15 -8.25
C SER A 282 6.90 -1.47 -7.38
N GLU A 283 6.54 -0.35 -6.74
CA GLU A 283 7.43 0.39 -5.82
C GLU A 283 7.65 -0.35 -4.50
N ILE A 284 6.63 -1.04 -3.97
CA ILE A 284 6.78 -1.94 -2.80
C ILE A 284 7.80 -3.04 -3.11
N LEU A 285 7.73 -3.68 -4.28
CA LEU A 285 8.71 -4.71 -4.65
C LEU A 285 10.11 -4.13 -4.83
N THR A 286 10.24 -2.91 -5.38
CA THR A 286 11.54 -2.21 -5.46
C THR A 286 12.07 -1.85 -4.07
N PHE A 287 11.22 -1.47 -3.14
CA PHE A 287 11.58 -1.28 -1.73
C PHE A 287 12.07 -2.60 -1.11
N PHE A 288 11.40 -3.73 -1.35
CA PHE A 288 11.86 -5.04 -0.88
C PHE A 288 13.20 -5.47 -1.49
N ASP A 289 13.49 -5.07 -2.73
CA ASP A 289 14.79 -5.31 -3.36
C ASP A 289 15.92 -4.46 -2.75
N THR A 290 15.62 -3.23 -2.34
CA THR A 290 16.64 -2.21 -2.03
C THR A 290 16.76 -1.83 -0.56
N GLY A 291 15.72 -2.09 0.24
CA GLY A 291 15.54 -1.56 1.59
C GLY A 291 15.35 -0.03 1.64
N LYS A 292 15.18 0.65 0.50
CA LYS A 292 15.07 2.12 0.43
C LYS A 292 13.61 2.52 0.32
N ALA A 293 13.08 3.15 1.37
CA ALA A 293 11.72 3.67 1.41
C ALA A 293 11.53 4.77 0.33
N PRO A 294 10.55 4.64 -0.58
CA PRO A 294 10.25 5.68 -1.57
C PRO A 294 9.59 6.92 -0.95
N VAL A 295 8.95 6.75 0.21
CA VAL A 295 8.39 7.82 1.04
C VAL A 295 9.15 7.84 2.38
N PRO A 296 9.90 8.91 2.70
CA PRO A 296 10.62 9.01 3.97
C PRO A 296 9.68 9.06 5.17
N ALA A 297 10.07 8.47 6.30
CA ALA A 297 9.30 8.49 7.55
C ALA A 297 8.91 9.90 7.99
N ALA A 298 9.81 10.89 7.79
CA ALA A 298 9.56 12.28 8.12
C ALA A 298 8.34 12.86 7.38
N GLU A 299 8.10 12.45 6.14
CA GLU A 299 6.94 12.91 5.37
C GLU A 299 5.64 12.30 5.90
N THR A 300 5.62 10.99 6.17
CA THR A 300 4.45 10.36 6.81
C THR A 300 4.14 10.98 8.17
N ILE A 301 5.17 11.26 8.99
CA ILE A 301 5.00 11.94 10.28
C ILE A 301 4.40 13.35 10.09
N GLU A 302 4.91 14.13 9.12
CA GLU A 302 4.38 15.47 8.85
C GLU A 302 2.92 15.44 8.36
N ILE A 303 2.53 14.43 7.58
CA ILE A 303 1.13 14.21 7.17
C ILE A 303 0.23 13.99 8.39
N PHE A 304 0.67 13.19 9.37
CA PHE A 304 -0.09 13.00 10.61
C PHE A 304 -0.12 14.26 11.49
N GLN A 305 0.96 15.05 11.50
CA GLN A 305 0.97 16.36 12.15
C GLN A 305 -0.01 17.33 11.49
N PHE A 306 -0.11 17.32 10.16
CA PHE A 306 -1.06 18.11 9.39
C PHE A 306 -2.51 17.73 9.74
N MET A 307 -2.84 16.44 9.77
CA MET A 307 -4.17 15.96 10.15
C MET A 307 -4.52 16.32 11.59
N GLU A 308 -3.58 16.17 12.53
CA GLU A 308 -3.82 16.54 13.91
C GLU A 308 -3.93 18.06 14.13
N ALA A 309 -3.16 18.86 13.40
CA ALA A 309 -3.33 20.31 13.36
C ALA A 309 -4.72 20.70 12.83
N ALA A 310 -5.21 20.01 11.80
CA ALA A 310 -6.56 20.20 11.27
C ALA A 310 -7.63 19.89 12.34
N GLN A 311 -7.49 18.77 13.07
CA GLN A 311 -8.41 18.39 14.15
C GLN A 311 -8.47 19.44 15.27
N ARG A 312 -7.33 20.03 15.62
CA ARG A 312 -7.24 21.11 16.61
C ARG A 312 -7.84 22.40 16.08
N SER A 313 -7.57 22.74 14.83
CA SER A 313 -8.09 23.95 14.19
C SER A 313 -9.63 23.96 14.19
N SER A 314 -10.29 22.82 13.92
CA SER A 314 -11.75 22.75 14.01
C SER A 314 -12.31 22.99 15.42
N LYS A 315 -11.53 22.72 16.47
CA LYS A 315 -11.95 22.93 17.87
C LYS A 315 -11.72 24.37 18.34
N THR A 316 -10.68 25.02 17.84
CA THR A 316 -10.31 26.38 18.24
C THR A 316 -10.86 27.46 17.32
N GLY A 317 -11.27 27.11 16.09
CA GLY A 317 -11.69 28.05 15.06
C GLY A 317 -10.55 28.88 14.47
N GLY A 318 -9.29 28.53 14.75
CA GLY A 318 -8.11 29.30 14.34
C GLY A 318 -7.05 28.45 13.66
N THR A 319 -6.04 29.11 13.11
CA THR A 319 -4.87 28.49 12.50
C THR A 319 -4.01 27.79 13.56
N VAL A 320 -3.53 26.58 13.26
CA VAL A 320 -2.67 25.77 14.14
C VAL A 320 -1.32 25.52 13.48
N SER A 321 -0.23 25.85 14.17
CA SER A 321 1.12 25.58 13.67
C SER A 321 1.53 24.12 13.90
N LEU A 322 2.15 23.48 12.90
CA LEU A 322 2.68 22.11 13.02
C LEU A 322 3.74 21.98 14.11
N HIS A 323 4.51 23.04 14.39
CA HIS A 323 5.49 23.05 15.49
C HIS A 323 4.84 22.77 16.85
N THR A 324 3.59 23.22 17.06
CA THR A 324 2.85 22.97 18.31
C THR A 324 2.32 21.54 18.43
N VAL A 325 2.25 20.81 17.32
CA VAL A 325 1.86 19.40 17.26
C VAL A 325 3.08 18.49 17.40
N GLN A 326 4.25 18.93 16.92
CA GLN A 326 5.50 18.16 16.95
C GLN A 326 5.96 17.78 18.36
N ASN A 327 5.71 18.63 19.36
CA ASN A 327 6.18 18.50 20.75
C ASN A 327 5.30 17.61 21.65
N LEU A 328 4.44 16.78 21.06
CA LEU A 328 3.62 15.78 21.73
C LEU A 328 4.09 14.37 21.36
#